data_AF-A0A7S0HVS4-F1
#
_entry.id   AF-A0A7S0HVS4-F1
#
_cell.length_a   1.000
_cell.length_b   1.000
_cell.length_c   1.000
_cell.angle_alpha   90.00
_cell.angle_beta   90.00
_cell.angle_gamma   90.00
#
_symmetry.space_group_name_H-M   'P 1'
#
loop_
_entity.id
_entity.type
_entity.pdbx_description
1 polymer ?
#
loop_
_entity_poly.entity_id
_entity_poly.type
_entity_poly.pdbx_seq_one_letter_code
_entity_poly.pdbx_strand_id
1 'polypeptide(L)'
;GGLEILPEIGISLLSAYHGTQIFGAIWLSNELVTAVIGTPFRIGFTNLAEEVTEGHEKAQSSEEMARLLETSGLVKCYQDDIYQELEHRESSPPMLRLQHKTQRYEDKAEGFDFYKVYQELVAVTAVTVARSMPEITSARAPIALTDADVEPTGATVGRIVTGGMSRGALSREAHELLAIGV
;
A
#
# COMPACT_ATOMS: atom_id res chain seq x y z
N GLY A 1 10.58 21.92 -5.79
CA GLY A 1 9.46 22.22 -6.70
C GLY A 1 9.65 21.45 -7.99
N GLY A 2 9.51 22.08 -9.16
CA GLY A 2 9.61 21.36 -10.45
C GLY A 2 11.04 20.95 -10.89
N LEU A 3 12.07 21.64 -10.41
CA LEU A 3 13.46 21.35 -10.77
C LEU A 3 14.06 20.15 -10.03
N GLU A 4 13.41 19.65 -8.99
CA GLU A 4 13.92 18.56 -8.14
C GLU A 4 13.78 17.19 -8.81
N ILE A 5 12.79 17.03 -9.68
CA ILE A 5 12.52 15.81 -10.42
C ILE A 5 13.55 15.61 -11.56
N LEU A 6 14.06 16.71 -12.14
CA LEU A 6 14.95 16.66 -13.31
C LEU A 6 16.27 15.92 -13.02
N PRO A 7 16.98 16.17 -11.90
CA PRO A 7 18.17 15.40 -11.52
C PRO A 7 17.92 13.90 -11.32
N GLU A 8 16.75 13.50 -10.80
CA GLU A 8 16.45 12.07 -10.54
C GLU A 8 16.44 11.25 -11.84
N ILE A 9 16.04 11.88 -12.94
CA ILE A 9 15.99 11.29 -14.29
C ILE A 9 17.20 11.70 -15.16
N GLY A 10 18.17 12.43 -14.60
CA GLY A 10 19.41 12.82 -15.29
C GLY A 10 19.24 13.93 -16.34
N ILE A 11 18.17 14.74 -16.27
CA ILE A 11 17.94 15.88 -17.16
C ILE A 11 18.36 17.17 -16.47
N SER A 12 19.05 18.06 -17.18
CA SER A 12 19.50 19.35 -16.61
C SER A 12 18.79 20.57 -17.20
N LEU A 13 18.03 20.40 -18.29
CA LEU A 13 17.35 21.49 -19.00
C LEU A 13 15.84 21.25 -19.01
N LEU A 14 15.07 22.24 -18.54
CA LEU A 14 13.60 22.17 -18.57
C LEU A 14 13.06 22.10 -20.01
N SER A 15 13.74 22.74 -20.97
CA SER A 15 13.38 22.65 -22.39
C SER A 15 13.51 21.24 -22.94
N ALA A 16 14.42 20.43 -22.41
CA ALA A 16 14.56 19.03 -22.78
C ALA A 16 13.52 18.13 -22.10
N TYR A 17 13.03 18.51 -20.91
CA TYR A 17 11.95 17.81 -20.22
C TYR A 17 10.55 18.13 -20.80
N HIS A 18 10.41 19.32 -21.38
CA HIS A 18 9.13 19.76 -21.92
C HIS A 18 8.70 18.87 -23.10
N GLY A 19 7.61 18.13 -22.92
CA GLY A 19 7.03 17.24 -23.93
C GLY A 19 7.58 15.81 -23.95
N THR A 20 8.57 15.46 -23.12
CA THR A 20 9.16 14.11 -23.11
C THR A 20 8.35 13.06 -22.35
N GLN A 21 7.17 13.40 -21.82
CA GLN A 21 6.21 12.47 -21.18
C GLN A 21 6.87 11.42 -20.26
N ILE A 22 7.81 11.85 -19.41
CA ILE A 22 8.60 10.97 -18.53
C ILE A 22 7.79 10.63 -17.27
N PHE A 23 6.70 9.90 -17.46
CA PHE A 23 5.86 9.36 -16.40
C PHE A 23 5.25 8.02 -16.85
N GLY A 24 4.76 7.24 -15.90
CA GLY A 24 3.97 6.03 -16.17
C GLY A 24 2.51 6.28 -15.82
N ALA A 25 1.60 5.91 -16.71
CA ALA A 25 0.18 5.99 -16.44
C ALA A 25 -0.33 4.66 -15.89
N ILE A 26 -1.06 4.71 -14.78
CA ILE A 26 -1.73 3.56 -14.17
C ILE A 26 -3.18 3.97 -13.92
N TRP A 27 -4.11 3.04 -14.14
CA TRP A 27 -5.55 3.16 -13.87
C TRP A 27 -6.37 4.04 -14.82
N LEU A 28 -5.78 4.69 -15.82
CA LEU A 28 -6.51 5.48 -16.83
C LEU A 28 -7.40 4.64 -17.75
N SER A 29 -8.54 5.16 -18.19
CA SER A 29 -9.35 4.49 -19.21
C SER A 29 -8.64 4.42 -20.56
N ASN A 30 -8.91 3.36 -21.35
CA ASN A 30 -8.32 3.18 -22.68
C ASN A 30 -8.66 4.34 -23.64
N GLU A 31 -9.81 5.00 -23.45
CA GLU A 31 -10.22 6.15 -24.25
C GLU A 31 -9.29 7.36 -24.03
N LEU A 32 -8.86 7.58 -22.77
CA LEU A 32 -7.95 8.66 -22.39
C LEU A 32 -6.49 8.39 -22.76
N VAL A 33 -6.11 7.14 -23.02
CA VAL A 33 -4.75 6.79 -23.50
C VAL A 33 -4.43 7.50 -24.81
N THR A 34 -5.43 7.78 -25.65
CA THR A 34 -5.26 8.54 -26.89
C THR A 34 -4.82 9.99 -26.69
N ALA A 35 -5.00 10.54 -25.48
CA ALA A 35 -4.50 11.88 -25.13
C ALA A 35 -3.03 11.86 -24.66
N VAL A 36 -2.47 10.70 -24.32
CA VAL A 36 -1.11 10.52 -23.80
C VAL A 36 -0.31 9.50 -24.64
N ILE A 37 -0.36 9.68 -25.96
CA ILE A 37 0.32 8.80 -26.92
C ILE A 37 1.83 8.84 -26.69
N GLY A 38 2.40 7.69 -26.32
CA GLY A 38 3.83 7.53 -26.02
C GLY A 38 4.12 7.14 -24.57
N THR A 39 3.16 7.31 -23.67
CA THR A 39 3.30 6.94 -22.25
C THR A 39 3.05 5.43 -22.04
N PRO A 40 3.90 4.72 -21.28
CA PRO A 40 3.64 3.33 -20.91
C PRO A 40 2.40 3.23 -20.03
N PHE A 41 1.47 2.38 -20.44
CA PHE A 41 0.17 2.15 -19.80
C PHE A 41 -0.04 0.65 -19.59
N ARG A 42 -0.54 0.24 -18.41
CA ARG A 42 -0.64 -1.19 -18.02
C ARG A 42 -2.01 -1.67 -17.55
N ILE A 43 -2.78 -0.82 -16.87
CA ILE A 43 -4.05 -1.20 -16.25
C ILE A 43 -5.02 -0.03 -16.40
N GLY A 44 -6.25 -0.27 -16.86
CA GLY A 44 -7.29 0.76 -16.99
C GLY A 44 -8.52 0.47 -16.15
N PHE A 45 -9.04 1.48 -15.45
CA PHE A 45 -10.11 1.25 -14.47
C PHE A 45 -10.97 2.48 -14.12
N THR A 46 -10.57 3.71 -14.45
CA THR A 46 -11.31 4.89 -13.94
C THR A 46 -12.24 5.55 -14.95
N ASN A 47 -13.45 5.88 -14.50
CA ASN A 47 -14.35 6.81 -15.18
C ASN A 47 -14.11 8.23 -14.62
N LEU A 48 -13.21 8.97 -15.27
CA LEU A 48 -12.81 10.31 -14.85
C LEU A 48 -14.00 11.27 -14.73
N ALA A 49 -15.04 11.09 -15.54
CA ALA A 49 -16.20 11.96 -15.52
C ALA A 49 -16.98 11.85 -14.20
N GLU A 50 -17.18 10.63 -13.70
CA GLU A 50 -17.87 10.39 -12.42
C GLU A 50 -17.10 11.01 -11.24
N GLU A 51 -15.79 10.80 -11.16
CA GLU A 51 -14.95 11.35 -10.09
C GLU A 51 -14.97 12.89 -10.06
N VAL A 52 -14.90 13.52 -11.24
CA VAL A 52 -14.98 14.98 -11.36
C VAL A 52 -16.36 15.49 -10.94
N THR A 53 -17.43 14.80 -11.35
CA THR A 53 -18.80 15.17 -10.97
C THR A 53 -19.03 15.03 -9.47
N GLU A 54 -18.60 13.93 -8.85
CA GLU A 54 -18.71 13.74 -7.40
C GLU A 54 -17.97 14.85 -6.62
N GLY A 55 -16.75 15.20 -7.04
CA GLY A 55 -16.00 16.31 -6.45
C GLY A 55 -16.71 17.66 -6.61
N HIS A 56 -17.34 17.88 -7.77
CA HIS A 56 -18.08 19.10 -8.05
C HIS A 56 -19.35 19.22 -7.21
N GLU A 57 -20.13 18.15 -7.09
CA GLU A 57 -21.36 18.11 -6.29
C GLU A 57 -21.08 18.31 -4.79
N LYS A 58 -20.02 17.69 -4.27
CA LYS A 58 -19.56 17.90 -2.88
C LYS A 58 -19.21 19.36 -2.61
N ALA A 59 -18.52 20.02 -3.55
CA ALA A 59 -18.15 21.42 -3.40
C ALA A 59 -19.35 22.38 -3.47
N GLN A 60 -20.42 22.02 -4.21
CA GLN A 60 -21.60 22.87 -4.38
C GLN A 60 -22.67 22.70 -3.30
N SER A 61 -22.79 21.51 -2.70
CA SER A 61 -23.84 21.18 -1.73
C SER A 61 -23.58 21.70 -0.30
N SER A 62 -22.42 22.30 -0.06
CA SER A 62 -21.87 22.58 1.26
C SER A 62 -21.97 24.08 1.62
N GLU A 63 -23.16 24.60 1.91
CA GLU A 63 -23.32 26.03 2.29
C GLU A 63 -22.77 26.35 3.69
N GLU A 64 -22.75 25.39 4.63
CA GLU A 64 -22.20 25.58 5.99
C GLU A 64 -20.79 25.00 6.18
N MET A 65 -20.42 23.95 5.44
CA MET A 65 -19.10 23.29 5.48
C MET A 65 -18.04 23.99 4.59
N ALA A 66 -18.43 25.01 3.81
CA ALA A 66 -17.53 25.82 2.97
C ALA A 66 -16.42 26.59 3.70
N ARG A 67 -16.37 26.59 5.04
CA ARG A 67 -15.34 27.34 5.79
C ARG A 67 -14.03 26.59 6.02
N LEU A 68 -14.02 25.25 5.93
CA LEU A 68 -12.82 24.44 6.17
C LEU A 68 -12.75 23.30 5.16
N LEU A 69 -11.55 23.01 4.66
CA LEU A 69 -11.31 21.84 3.81
C LEU A 69 -11.53 20.55 4.62
N GLU A 70 -12.15 19.56 3.99
CA GLU A 70 -12.24 18.21 4.53
C GLU A 70 -10.83 17.63 4.72
N THR A 71 -10.61 16.98 5.85
CA THR A 71 -9.35 16.28 6.11
C THR A 71 -9.42 14.91 5.45
N SER A 72 -8.53 14.58 4.52
CA SER A 72 -8.60 13.31 3.78
C SER A 72 -7.84 12.14 4.43
N GLY A 73 -6.84 12.42 5.28
CA GLY A 73 -6.01 11.35 5.87
C GLY A 73 -4.94 10.77 4.92
N LEU A 74 -4.74 11.35 3.73
CA LEU A 74 -3.76 10.90 2.71
C LEU A 74 -2.33 10.71 3.25
N VAL A 75 -1.86 11.66 4.07
CA VAL A 75 -0.46 11.68 4.56
C VAL A 75 -0.29 10.82 5.81
N LYS A 76 -1.28 10.83 6.70
CA LYS A 76 -1.24 10.14 7.99
C LYS A 76 -2.58 9.49 8.23
N CYS A 77 -2.54 8.25 8.75
CA CYS A 77 -3.71 7.57 9.27
C CYS A 77 -4.43 8.53 10.24
N TYR A 78 -5.65 8.90 9.88
CA TYR A 78 -6.49 9.81 10.62
C TYR A 78 -7.86 9.16 10.78
N GLN A 79 -8.31 9.12 12.03
CA GLN A 79 -9.67 8.72 12.36
C GLN A 79 -10.43 10.02 12.63
N ASP A 80 -11.59 10.15 12.02
CA ASP A 80 -12.49 11.26 12.31
C ASP A 80 -13.13 11.12 13.71
N ASP A 81 -13.97 12.09 14.06
CA ASP A 81 -14.65 12.15 15.36
C ASP A 81 -15.64 10.99 15.58
N ILE A 82 -15.97 10.22 14.54
CA ILE A 82 -16.82 9.01 14.60
C ILE A 82 -16.02 7.70 14.47
N TYR A 83 -14.69 7.78 14.62
CA TYR A 83 -13.75 6.66 14.55
C TYR A 83 -13.77 5.90 13.22
N GLN A 84 -14.18 6.56 12.13
CA GLN A 84 -14.03 6.04 10.78
C GLN A 84 -12.68 6.48 10.20
N GLU A 85 -11.97 5.53 9.59
CA GLU A 85 -10.82 5.87 8.77
C GLU A 85 -11.32 6.58 7.52
N LEU A 86 -10.95 7.85 7.34
CA LEU A 86 -11.33 8.65 6.16
C LEU A 86 -10.70 8.07 4.89
N GLU A 87 -9.49 7.53 5.02
CA GLU A 87 -8.84 6.72 3.99
C GLU A 87 -8.19 5.48 4.63
N HIS A 88 -8.44 4.33 4.02
CA HIS A 88 -7.89 3.07 4.51
C HIS A 88 -6.37 3.00 4.28
N ARG A 89 -5.62 2.60 5.32
CA ARG A 89 -4.17 2.43 5.26
C ARG A 89 -3.76 1.05 5.80
N GLU A 90 -2.95 0.32 5.04
CA GLU A 90 -2.46 -1.01 5.45
C GLU A 90 -1.70 -0.97 6.80
N SER A 91 -1.03 0.16 7.08
CA SER A 91 -0.27 0.40 8.30
C SER A 91 -0.98 1.41 9.21
N SER A 92 -2.01 0.96 9.94
CA SER A 92 -2.71 1.76 10.95
C SER A 92 -2.25 1.41 12.38
N PRO A 93 -2.32 2.36 13.35
CA PRO A 93 -1.90 2.09 14.74
C PRO A 93 -2.60 0.87 15.40
N PRO A 94 -3.90 0.60 15.19
CA PRO A 94 -4.54 -0.61 15.69
C PRO A 94 -3.92 -1.89 15.10
N MET A 95 -3.64 -1.91 13.79
CA MET A 95 -3.00 -3.03 13.10
C MET A 95 -1.60 -3.30 13.64
N LEU A 96 -0.79 -2.25 13.82
CA LEU A 96 0.56 -2.38 14.38
C LEU A 96 0.55 -2.91 15.82
N ARG A 97 -0.41 -2.45 16.64
CA ARG A 97 -0.55 -2.96 18.02
C ARG A 97 -0.89 -4.44 18.03
N LEU A 98 -1.74 -4.89 17.11
CA LEU A 98 -2.11 -6.29 16.99
C LEU A 98 -0.91 -7.14 16.56
N GLN A 99 -0.17 -6.73 15.53
CA GLN A 99 1.07 -7.39 15.10
C GLN A 99 2.12 -7.45 16.22
N HIS A 100 2.29 -6.37 16.98
CA HIS A 100 3.25 -6.37 18.07
C HIS A 100 2.80 -7.28 19.22
N LYS A 101 1.49 -7.44 19.46
CA LYS A 101 0.95 -8.42 20.41
C LYS A 101 1.26 -9.85 19.99
N THR A 102 1.15 -10.21 18.71
CA THR A 102 1.43 -11.59 18.26
C THR A 102 2.86 -12.03 18.60
N GLN A 103 3.81 -11.10 18.68
CA GLN A 103 5.23 -11.38 18.96
C GLN A 103 5.61 -11.29 20.45
N ARG A 104 4.73 -10.75 21.31
CA ARG A 104 5.04 -10.45 22.73
C ARG A 104 4.74 -11.60 23.69
N TYR A 105 3.85 -12.52 23.32
CA TYR A 105 3.45 -13.61 24.21
C TYR A 105 4.49 -14.75 24.18
N GLU A 106 4.85 -15.24 25.37
CA GLU A 106 5.74 -16.40 25.52
C GLU A 106 5.05 -17.68 25.03
N ASP A 107 3.72 -17.77 25.20
CA ASP A 107 2.92 -18.83 24.60
C ASP A 107 2.62 -18.52 23.13
N LYS A 108 3.14 -19.39 22.26
CA LYS A 108 2.94 -19.32 20.81
C LYS A 108 1.48 -19.53 20.41
N ALA A 109 0.69 -20.25 21.21
CA ALA A 109 -0.73 -20.47 20.94
C ALA A 109 -1.54 -19.16 21.07
N GLU A 110 -1.31 -18.40 22.14
CA GLU A 110 -1.96 -17.10 22.34
C GLU A 110 -1.54 -16.09 21.26
N GLY A 111 -0.26 -16.07 20.90
CA GLY A 111 0.23 -15.23 19.80
C GLY A 111 -0.41 -15.57 18.45
N PHE A 112 -0.70 -16.85 18.20
CA PHE A 112 -1.37 -17.31 16.97
C PHE A 112 -2.84 -16.87 16.91
N ASP A 113 -3.55 -16.81 18.03
CA ASP A 113 -4.93 -16.33 18.05
C ASP A 113 -5.02 -14.84 17.69
N PHE A 114 -4.10 -14.00 18.18
CA PHE A 114 -4.00 -12.60 17.74
C PHE A 114 -3.63 -12.49 16.25
N TYR A 115 -2.85 -13.43 15.73
CA TYR A 115 -2.52 -13.47 14.30
C TYR A 115 -3.74 -13.81 13.44
N LYS A 116 -4.63 -14.70 13.88
CA LYS A 116 -5.90 -14.96 13.19
C LYS A 116 -6.77 -13.71 13.11
N VAL A 117 -6.92 -13.00 14.23
CA VAL A 117 -7.68 -11.73 14.26
C VAL A 117 -7.08 -10.72 13.29
N TYR A 118 -5.74 -10.67 13.18
CA TYR A 118 -5.06 -9.82 12.21
C TYR A 118 -5.41 -10.21 10.77
N GLN A 119 -5.39 -11.50 10.44
CA GLN A 119 -5.76 -12.01 9.11
C GLN A 119 -7.21 -11.71 8.75
N GLU A 120 -8.14 -11.89 9.70
CA GLU A 120 -9.56 -11.56 9.51
C GLU A 120 -9.74 -10.07 9.21
N LEU A 121 -9.04 -9.21 9.93
CA LEU A 121 -9.10 -7.77 9.70
C LEU A 121 -8.57 -7.40 8.31
N VAL A 122 -7.43 -7.96 7.87
CA VAL A 122 -6.92 -7.77 6.51
C VAL A 122 -7.92 -8.26 5.45
N ALA A 123 -8.58 -9.39 5.67
CA ALA A 123 -9.50 -9.97 4.69
C ALA A 123 -10.75 -9.12 4.45
N VAL A 124 -11.18 -8.33 5.44
CA VAL A 124 -12.34 -7.43 5.34
C VAL A 124 -11.98 -6.05 4.78
N THR A 125 -10.68 -5.72 4.66
CA THR A 125 -10.26 -4.42 4.13
C THR A 125 -10.56 -4.25 2.65
N ALA A 126 -10.85 -3.02 2.25
CA ALA A 126 -11.05 -2.66 0.85
C ALA A 126 -9.76 -2.89 0.04
N VAL A 127 -9.92 -3.13 -1.27
CA VAL A 127 -8.81 -3.34 -2.20
C VAL A 127 -7.97 -2.06 -2.32
N THR A 128 -6.77 -2.07 -1.74
CA THR A 128 -5.82 -0.93 -1.78
C THR A 128 -4.67 -1.13 -2.75
N VAL A 129 -4.35 -2.38 -3.08
CA VAL A 129 -3.18 -2.75 -3.89
C VAL A 129 -3.59 -3.71 -4.99
N ALA A 130 -2.93 -3.59 -6.15
CA ALA A 130 -3.24 -4.42 -7.32
C ALA A 130 -3.13 -5.93 -7.04
N ARG A 131 -2.26 -6.35 -6.10
CA ARG A 131 -2.12 -7.75 -5.69
C ARG A 131 -3.36 -8.32 -5.00
N SER A 132 -4.25 -7.49 -4.49
CA SER A 132 -5.49 -7.90 -3.81
C SER A 132 -6.67 -8.10 -4.75
N MET A 133 -6.51 -7.77 -6.04
CA MET A 133 -7.54 -7.98 -7.06
C MET A 133 -7.63 -9.41 -7.60
N PRO A 134 -6.53 -10.12 -7.94
CA PRO A 134 -6.63 -11.47 -8.47
C PRO A 134 -6.92 -12.50 -7.38
N GLU A 135 -7.79 -13.46 -7.70
CA GLU A 135 -8.04 -14.65 -6.88
C GLU A 135 -7.09 -15.78 -7.28
N ILE A 136 -6.49 -16.45 -6.29
CA ILE A 136 -5.60 -17.59 -6.54
C ILE A 136 -6.47 -18.83 -6.76
N THR A 137 -6.51 -19.31 -8.01
CA THR A 137 -7.18 -20.56 -8.38
C THR A 137 -6.15 -21.61 -8.82
N SER A 138 -6.40 -22.87 -8.46
CA SER A 138 -5.53 -23.99 -8.82
C SER A 138 -6.36 -25.14 -9.36
N ALA A 139 -5.90 -25.73 -10.47
CA ALA A 139 -6.48 -26.95 -11.03
C ALA A 139 -6.00 -28.23 -10.32
N ARG A 140 -5.08 -28.11 -9.35
CA ARG A 140 -4.54 -29.25 -8.60
C ARG A 140 -5.39 -29.53 -7.37
N ALA A 141 -5.54 -30.81 -7.04
CA ALA A 141 -6.15 -31.20 -5.77
C ALA A 141 -5.30 -30.71 -4.58
N PRO A 142 -5.93 -30.31 -3.45
CA PRO A 142 -5.21 -29.98 -2.23
C PRO A 142 -4.34 -31.15 -1.76
N ILE A 143 -3.14 -30.85 -1.29
CA ILE A 143 -2.20 -31.82 -0.70
C ILE A 143 -2.23 -31.71 0.83
N ALA A 144 -1.80 -32.77 1.51
CA ALA A 144 -1.63 -32.75 2.95
C ALA A 144 -0.43 -31.87 3.34
N LEU A 145 -0.53 -31.20 4.50
CA LEU A 145 0.56 -30.41 5.06
C LEU A 145 1.56 -31.33 5.79
N THR A 146 2.25 -32.20 5.04
CA THR A 146 3.31 -33.07 5.57
C THR A 146 4.69 -32.64 5.08
N ASP A 147 5.74 -32.99 5.82
CA ASP A 147 7.14 -32.65 5.48
C ASP A 147 7.62 -33.26 4.14
N ALA A 148 6.90 -34.26 3.61
CA ALA A 148 7.20 -34.88 2.31
C ALA A 148 6.54 -34.13 1.14
N ASP A 149 5.40 -33.49 1.38
CA ASP A 149 4.56 -32.85 0.36
C ASP A 149 4.77 -31.33 0.29
N VAL A 150 5.20 -30.72 1.39
CA VAL A 150 5.43 -29.27 1.50
C VAL A 150 6.85 -29.01 1.99
N GLU A 151 7.47 -27.94 1.49
CA GLU A 151 8.80 -27.55 1.95
C GLU A 151 8.81 -27.20 3.45
N PRO A 152 9.90 -27.49 4.18
CA PRO A 152 10.00 -27.19 5.59
C PRO A 152 10.11 -25.67 5.82
N THR A 153 9.58 -25.20 6.95
CA THR A 153 9.56 -23.77 7.32
C THR A 153 10.93 -23.09 7.22
N GLY A 154 12.01 -23.81 7.56
CA GLY A 154 13.38 -23.27 7.46
C GLY A 154 13.78 -22.89 6.03
N ALA A 155 13.34 -23.64 5.01
CA ALA A 155 13.60 -23.32 3.61
C ALA A 155 12.81 -22.08 3.15
N THR A 156 11.57 -21.93 3.62
CA THR A 156 10.73 -20.76 3.34
C THR A 156 11.29 -19.50 4.00
N VAL A 157 11.65 -19.58 5.29
CA VAL A 157 12.22 -18.45 6.06
C VAL A 157 13.58 -18.04 5.50
N GLY A 158 14.40 -18.97 5.00
CA GLY A 158 15.67 -18.66 4.37
C GLY A 158 15.59 -17.79 3.11
N ARG A 159 14.39 -17.60 2.53
CA ARG A 159 14.16 -16.67 1.40
C ARG A 159 13.77 -15.26 1.86
N ILE A 160 13.42 -15.08 3.14
CA ILE A 160 13.02 -13.79 3.69
C ILE A 160 14.29 -13.01 4.00
N VAL A 161 14.39 -11.81 3.43
CA VAL A 161 15.49 -10.88 3.70
C VAL A 161 14.93 -9.60 4.29
N THR A 162 15.62 -9.04 5.29
CA THR A 162 15.33 -7.69 5.75
C THR A 162 15.99 -6.69 4.79
N GLY A 163 15.24 -5.68 4.37
CA GLY A 163 15.76 -4.64 3.47
C GLY A 163 16.87 -3.82 4.14
N GLY A 164 17.80 -3.29 3.34
CA GLY A 164 18.88 -2.44 3.84
C GLY A 164 18.34 -1.12 4.40
N MET A 165 18.35 -0.98 5.73
CA MET A 165 17.96 0.25 6.43
C MET A 165 19.18 0.88 7.08
N SER A 166 19.44 2.16 6.80
CA SER A 166 20.67 2.81 7.27
C SER A 166 20.69 3.01 8.80
N ARG A 167 21.87 2.92 9.41
CA ARG A 167 22.10 3.21 10.85
C ARG A 167 21.79 4.66 11.27
N GLY A 168 21.59 5.57 10.31
CA GLY A 168 21.14 6.94 10.58
C GLY A 168 19.63 7.09 10.63
N ALA A 169 18.90 6.16 9.99
CA ALA A 169 17.43 6.15 9.98
C ALA A 169 16.84 5.32 11.14
N LEU A 170 17.57 4.31 11.62
CA LEU A 170 17.18 3.47 12.75
C LEU A 170 18.09 3.69 13.95
N SER A 171 17.57 3.43 15.15
CA SER A 171 18.42 3.34 16.33
C SER A 171 19.41 2.18 16.20
N ARG A 172 20.52 2.26 16.93
CA ARG A 172 21.54 1.21 16.94
C ARG A 172 20.96 -0.12 17.39
N GLU A 173 20.14 -0.10 18.43
CA GLU A 173 19.48 -1.28 19.00
C GLU A 173 18.57 -1.95 17.98
N ALA A 174 17.77 -1.17 17.24
CA ALA A 174 16.89 -1.71 16.20
C ALA A 174 17.67 -2.34 15.04
N HIS A 175 18.76 -1.68 14.60
CA HIS A 175 19.59 -2.19 13.53
C HIS A 175 20.33 -3.48 13.92
N GLU A 176 20.90 -3.55 15.13
CA GLU A 176 21.57 -4.75 15.64
C GLU A 176 20.57 -5.90 15.84
N LEU A 177 19.36 -5.61 16.35
CA LEU A 177 18.31 -6.62 16.52
C LEU A 177 17.88 -7.24 15.19
N LEU A 178 17.71 -6.44 14.13
CA LEU A 178 17.40 -6.94 12.80
C LEU A 178 18.53 -7.79 12.21
N ALA A 179 19.79 -7.45 12.50
CA ALA A 179 20.94 -8.23 12.03
C ALA A 179 21.09 -9.58 12.74
N ILE A 180 20.64 -9.69 13.99
CA ILE A 180 20.65 -10.95 14.76
C ILE A 180 19.43 -11.81 14.42
N GLY A 181 18.29 -11.20 14.11
CA GLY A 181 17.01 -11.89 13.89
C GLY A 181 16.82 -12.52 12.51
N VAL A 182 17.73 -12.26 11.56
CA VAL A 182 17.78 -12.86 10.21
C VAL A 182 18.86 -13.93 10.19
#